data_AF-A0A7S1DXS7-F1
#
_entry.id   AF-A0A7S1DXS7-F1
#
_cell.length_a   1.000
_cell.length_b   1.000
_cell.length_c   1.000
_cell.angle_alpha   90.00
_cell.angle_beta   90.00
_cell.angle_gamma   90.00
#
_symmetry.space_group_name_H-M   'P 1'
#
loop_
_entity.id
_entity.type
_entity.pdbx_description
1 polymer ?
#
loop_
_entity_poly.entity_id
_entity_poly.type
_entity_poly.pdbx_seq_one_letter_code
_entity_poly.pdbx_strand_id
1 'polypeptide(L)'
;DSFRGDITTVLGTFTNWTFPALVFWEDSWEGWKTSYIMVFLLWWTFLLQPIIQGQIIDAFSRLRTEETTTHSDLNQRCFISGVSRFEFNNYPGEWEARAGAKYAWNFFLYIRYLETIEPQDRNGIEAYVGD
;
A
#
# COMPACT_ATOMS: atom_id res chain seq x y z
N ASP A 1 -4.05 3.26 -12.52
CA ASP A 1 -3.70 4.69 -12.67
C ASP A 1 -4.66 5.71 -12.04
N SER A 2 -5.34 5.39 -10.92
CA SER A 2 -6.29 6.33 -10.27
C SER A 2 -5.86 6.85 -8.90
N PHE A 3 -4.68 6.49 -8.38
CA PHE A 3 -4.23 6.86 -7.04
C PHE A 3 -3.07 7.88 -7.02
N ARG A 4 -2.74 8.48 -8.17
CA ARG A 4 -1.70 9.52 -8.24
C ARG A 4 -2.27 10.90 -7.87
N GLY A 5 -2.34 11.15 -6.57
CA GLY A 5 -1.73 12.36 -6.02
C GLY A 5 -2.50 13.67 -6.09
N ASP A 6 -3.83 13.65 -5.95
CA ASP A 6 -4.53 14.87 -5.57
C ASP A 6 -4.98 14.81 -4.11
N ILE A 7 -4.19 15.45 -3.25
CA ILE A 7 -4.46 15.53 -1.81
C ILE A 7 -5.72 16.39 -1.58
N THR A 8 -6.11 17.25 -2.54
CA THR A 8 -7.30 18.12 -2.41
C THR A 8 -8.61 17.34 -2.47
N THR A 9 -8.63 16.16 -3.10
CA THR A 9 -9.80 15.28 -3.14
C THR A 9 -9.94 14.44 -1.86
N VAL A 10 -8.82 14.06 -1.23
CA VAL A 10 -8.81 13.32 0.05
C VAL A 10 -9.07 14.24 1.24
N LEU A 11 -8.57 15.48 1.18
CA LEU A 11 -8.81 16.50 2.22
C LEU A 11 -10.17 17.21 2.07
N GLY A 12 -10.87 17.02 0.94
CA GLY A 12 -12.12 17.70 0.63
C GLY A 12 -11.92 19.19 0.36
N THR A 13 -12.51 19.71 -0.72
CA THR A 13 -12.55 21.15 -0.95
C THR A 13 -13.41 21.80 0.13
N PHE A 14 -12.76 22.38 1.13
CA PHE A 14 -13.39 23.10 2.26
C PHE A 14 -14.28 24.28 1.84
N THR A 15 -14.27 24.65 0.56
CA THR A 15 -14.91 25.86 0.04
C THR A 15 -16.43 25.75 -0.10
N ASN A 16 -17.04 24.57 0.10
CA ASN A 16 -18.50 24.41 0.04
C ASN A 16 -19.19 24.60 1.40
N TRP A 17 -18.45 24.94 2.46
CA TRP A 17 -19.04 25.34 3.73
C TRP A 17 -19.35 26.84 3.69
N THR A 18 -20.48 27.23 3.10
CA THR A 18 -20.98 28.60 3.20
C THR A 18 -21.62 28.81 4.56
N PHE A 19 -20.86 29.40 5.48
CA PHE A 19 -21.39 29.85 6.77
C PHE A 19 -22.31 31.06 6.54
N PRO A 20 -23.45 31.16 7.26
CA PRO A 20 -24.27 32.37 7.22
C PRO A 20 -23.39 33.57 7.60
N ALA A 21 -23.65 34.73 6.98
CA ALA A 21 -22.85 35.93 7.21
C ALA A 21 -22.71 36.21 8.71
N LEU A 22 -21.46 36.29 9.18
CA LEU A 22 -21.16 36.61 10.57
C LEU A 22 -21.58 38.07 10.80
N VAL A 23 -22.69 38.30 11.50
CA VAL A 23 -23.14 39.63 11.90
C VAL A 23 -22.85 39.77 13.39
N PHE A 24 -21.81 40.53 13.70
CA PHE A 24 -21.24 40.63 15.04
C PHE A 24 -21.72 41.87 15.83
N TRP A 25 -22.54 42.74 15.21
CA TRP A 25 -22.88 44.06 15.77
C TRP A 25 -24.35 44.53 15.59
N GLU A 26 -25.31 43.65 15.28
CA GLU A 26 -26.70 44.08 15.09
C GLU A 26 -27.60 43.70 16.28
N ASP A 27 -27.40 42.51 16.88
CA ASP A 27 -28.22 42.05 18.00
C ASP A 27 -27.46 41.12 18.99
N SER A 28 -27.83 41.12 20.27
CA SER A 28 -27.14 40.37 21.34
C SER A 28 -27.26 38.84 21.18
N TRP A 29 -28.42 38.37 20.73
CA TRP A 29 -28.68 36.96 20.43
C TRP A 29 -27.89 36.47 19.22
N GLU A 30 -27.79 37.31 18.19
CA GLU A 30 -27.03 37.03 16.97
C GLU A 30 -25.51 36.98 17.24
N GLY A 31 -25.01 37.83 18.14
CA GLY A 31 -23.63 37.79 18.62
C GLY A 31 -23.29 36.48 19.34
N TRP A 32 -24.17 36.00 20.23
CA TRP A 32 -23.97 34.72 20.92
C TRP A 32 -23.96 33.54 19.95
N LYS A 33 -24.94 33.48 19.04
CA LYS A 33 -25.02 32.46 17.98
C LYS A 33 -23.75 32.44 17.12
N THR A 34 -23.27 33.61 16.72
CA THR A 34 -22.05 33.78 15.92
C THR A 34 -20.82 33.29 16.69
N SER A 35 -20.67 33.66 17.96
CA SER A 35 -19.55 33.21 18.79
C SER A 35 -19.52 31.69 18.99
N TYR A 36 -20.69 31.07 19.20
CA TYR A 36 -20.84 29.63 19.33
C TYR A 36 -20.43 28.90 18.04
N ILE A 37 -20.89 29.38 16.88
CA ILE A 37 -20.52 28.81 15.57
C ILE A 37 -19.01 28.95 15.34
N MET A 38 -18.41 30.10 15.64
CA MET A 38 -16.98 30.33 15.47
C MET A 38 -16.13 29.37 16.32
N VAL A 39 -16.46 29.21 17.61
CA VAL A 39 -15.74 28.28 18.50
C VAL A 39 -15.89 26.84 18.01
N PHE A 40 -17.09 26.45 17.59
CA PHE A 40 -17.34 25.12 17.03
C PHE A 40 -16.50 24.85 15.77
N LEU A 41 -16.43 25.82 14.85
CA LEU A 41 -15.64 25.69 13.62
C LEU A 41 -14.14 25.64 13.87
N LEU A 42 -13.66 26.43 14.83
CA LEU A 42 -12.26 26.37 15.25
C LEU A 42 -11.95 24.99 15.84
N TRP A 43 -12.81 24.48 16.73
CA TRP A 43 -12.63 23.16 17.32
C TRP A 43 -12.64 22.04 16.26
N TRP A 44 -13.60 22.06 15.33
CA TRP A 44 -13.71 21.08 14.25
C TRP A 44 -12.49 21.10 13.32
N THR A 45 -12.10 22.28 12.83
CA THR A 45 -11.04 22.44 11.82
C THR A 45 -9.65 22.23 12.40
N PHE A 46 -9.38 22.69 13.62
CA PHE A 46 -8.04 22.60 14.20
C PHE A 46 -7.79 21.35 15.02
N LEU A 47 -8.83 20.70 15.57
CA LEU A 47 -8.65 19.48 16.35
C LEU A 47 -9.08 18.23 15.58
N LEU A 48 -10.34 18.13 15.17
CA LEU A 48 -10.86 16.87 14.65
C LEU A 48 -10.27 16.48 13.28
N GLN A 49 -10.22 17.41 12.33
CA GLN A 49 -9.78 17.06 10.98
C GLN A 49 -8.30 16.67 10.87
N PRO A 50 -7.35 17.39 11.50
CA PRO A 50 -5.94 17.02 11.46
C PRO A 50 -5.67 15.67 12.13
N ILE A 51 -6.46 15.30 13.15
CA ILE A 51 -6.35 13.99 13.80
C ILE A 51 -6.68 12.86 12.81
N ILE A 52 -7.82 12.95 12.10
CA ILE A 52 -8.22 11.93 11.14
C ILE A 52 -7.21 11.84 9.98
N GLN A 53 -6.78 12.98 9.45
CA GLN A 53 -5.77 13.02 8.38
C GLN A 53 -4.42 12.49 8.85
N GLY A 54 -4.02 12.79 10.09
CA GLY A 54 -2.80 12.26 10.71
C GLY A 54 -2.81 10.74 10.82
N GLN A 55 -3.92 10.14 11.25
CA GLN A 55 -4.06 8.68 11.31
C GLN A 55 -3.98 8.03 9.92
N ILE A 56 -4.59 8.67 8.91
CA ILE A 56 -4.51 8.20 7.52
C ILE A 56 -3.07 8.26 7.00
N ILE A 57 -2.34 9.35 7.26
CA ILE A 57 -0.94 9.51 6.85
C ILE A 57 -0.05 8.46 7.54
N ASP A 58 -0.27 8.17 8.83
CA ASP A 58 0.46 7.12 9.54
C ASP A 58 0.23 5.74 8.90
N ALA A 59 -1.02 5.39 8.59
CA ALA A 59 -1.35 4.14 7.92
C ALA A 59 -0.65 4.01 6.55
N PHE A 60 -0.68 5.07 5.73
CA PHE A 60 0.02 5.07 4.44
C PHE A 60 1.54 5.05 4.57
N SER A 61 2.09 5.64 5.64
CA SER A 61 3.52 5.56 5.93
C SER A 61 3.94 4.11 6.15
N ARG A 62 3.19 3.37 7.00
CA ARG A 62 3.45 1.96 7.28
C ARG A 62 3.35 1.09 6.03
N LEU A 63 2.29 1.29 5.23
CA LEU A 63 2.12 0.55 3.97
C LEU A 63 3.30 0.74 3.01
N ARG A 64 3.84 1.97 2.91
CA ARG A 64 5.03 2.23 2.09
C ARG A 64 6.27 1.56 2.67
N THR A 65 6.48 1.64 3.98
CA THR A 65 7.62 0.97 4.61
C THR A 65 7.57 -0.53 4.37
N GLU A 66 6.41 -1.17 4.56
CA GLU A 66 6.22 -2.60 4.30
C GLU A 66 6.49 -2.98 2.84
N GLU A 67 5.99 -2.19 1.89
CA GLU A 67 6.26 -2.38 0.46
C GLU A 67 7.76 -2.28 0.16
N THR A 68 8.44 -1.26 0.67
CA THR A 68 9.89 -1.08 0.46
C THR A 68 10.72 -2.18 1.10
N THR A 69 10.35 -2.65 2.29
CA THR A 69 11.00 -3.78 2.97
C THR A 69 10.84 -5.05 2.15
N THR A 70 9.61 -5.38 1.74
CA THR A 70 9.32 -6.57 0.94
C THR A 70 10.09 -6.54 -0.39
N HIS A 71 10.11 -5.39 -1.07
CA HIS A 71 10.84 -5.24 -2.32
C HIS A 71 12.36 -5.34 -2.11
N SER A 72 12.90 -4.80 -1.01
CA SER A 72 14.31 -4.95 -0.64
C SER A 72 14.67 -6.42 -0.41
N ASP A 73 13.84 -7.15 0.34
CA ASP A 73 14.04 -8.56 0.64
C ASP A 73 14.05 -9.42 -0.64
N LEU A 74 13.12 -9.16 -1.57
CA LEU A 74 13.07 -9.83 -2.87
C LEU A 74 14.31 -9.57 -3.74
N ASN A 75 15.01 -8.45 -3.51
CA ASN A 75 16.24 -8.08 -4.23
C ASN A 75 17.52 -8.59 -3.54
N GLN A 76 17.45 -8.97 -2.27
CA GLN A 76 18.61 -9.41 -1.50
C GLN A 76 18.62 -10.91 -1.23
N ARG A 77 17.46 -11.57 -1.27
CA ARG A 77 17.32 -12.99 -0.94
C ARG A 77 16.48 -13.70 -2.00
N CYS A 78 16.78 -14.97 -2.25
CA CYS A 78 15.98 -15.78 -3.15
C CYS A 78 14.65 -16.16 -2.49
N PHE A 79 13.52 -16.00 -3.19
CA PHE A 79 12.18 -16.28 -2.66
C PHE A 79 11.97 -17.73 -2.23
N ILE A 80 12.50 -18.71 -2.98
CA ILE A 80 12.27 -20.14 -2.71
C ILE A 80 13.31 -20.68 -1.73
N SER A 81 14.59 -20.39 -1.93
CA SER A 81 15.67 -20.97 -1.12
C SER A 81 16.04 -20.15 0.11
N GLY A 82 15.61 -18.89 0.21
CA GLY A 82 15.96 -17.97 1.31
C GLY A 82 17.42 -17.51 1.32
N VAL A 83 18.23 -17.99 0.38
CA VAL A 83 19.67 -17.74 0.28
C VAL A 83 19.94 -16.28 -0.08
N SER A 84 20.96 -15.69 0.54
CA SER A 84 21.36 -14.31 0.30
C SER A 84 22.05 -14.15 -1.06
N ARG A 85 21.90 -12.97 -1.68
CA ARG A 85 22.57 -12.63 -2.95
C ARG A 85 24.08 -12.79 -2.88
N PHE A 86 24.69 -12.55 -1.72
CA PHE A 86 26.13 -12.62 -1.51
C PHE A 86 26.72 -14.01 -1.78
N GLU A 87 25.96 -15.07 -1.52
CA GLU A 87 26.41 -16.45 -1.75
C GLU A 87 26.51 -16.78 -3.25
N PHE A 88 25.74 -16.08 -4.09
CA PHE A 88 25.77 -16.23 -5.55
C PHE A 88 26.88 -15.41 -6.22
N ASN A 89 27.64 -14.60 -5.49
CA ASN A 89 28.74 -13.81 -6.08
C ASN A 89 29.83 -14.70 -6.71
N ASN A 90 29.97 -15.96 -6.26
CA ASN A 90 30.91 -16.92 -6.82
C ASN A 90 30.42 -17.58 -8.12
N TYR A 91 29.14 -17.42 -8.47
CA TYR A 91 28.48 -18.06 -9.61
C TYR A 91 27.91 -17.00 -10.55
N PRO A 92 28.61 -16.64 -11.64
CA PRO A 92 28.17 -15.59 -12.54
C PRO A 92 26.86 -15.98 -13.24
N GLY A 93 25.86 -15.09 -13.24
CA GLY A 93 24.60 -15.28 -13.95
C GLY A 93 23.51 -16.05 -13.20
N GLU A 94 23.85 -16.75 -12.11
CA GLU A 94 22.87 -17.55 -11.36
C GLU A 94 21.87 -16.69 -10.59
N TRP A 95 22.29 -15.52 -10.13
CA TRP A 95 21.41 -14.58 -9.45
C TRP A 95 20.35 -14.01 -10.41
N GLU A 96 20.74 -13.62 -11.61
CA GLU A 96 19.84 -13.02 -12.61
C GLU A 96 18.71 -13.97 -13.04
N ALA A 97 18.96 -15.28 -13.01
CA ALA A 97 17.96 -16.32 -13.27
C ALA A 97 16.96 -16.49 -12.12
N ARG A 98 17.36 -16.16 -10.88
CA ARG A 98 16.54 -16.32 -9.66
C ARG A 98 15.89 -15.03 -9.17
N ALA A 99 16.44 -13.88 -9.55
CA ALA A 99 15.98 -12.55 -9.15
C ALA A 99 14.54 -12.27 -9.59
N GLY A 100 13.84 -11.43 -8.82
CA GLY A 100 12.52 -10.89 -9.21
C GLY A 100 11.44 -11.95 -9.39
N ALA A 101 11.42 -12.97 -8.52
CA ALA A 101 10.45 -14.06 -8.53
C ALA A 101 10.42 -14.93 -9.81
N LYS A 102 11.34 -14.76 -10.77
CA LYS A 102 11.41 -15.58 -11.99
C LYS A 102 11.51 -17.07 -11.70
N TYR A 103 12.33 -17.43 -10.72
CA TYR A 103 12.48 -18.83 -10.29
C TYR A 103 11.19 -19.38 -9.67
N ALA A 104 10.42 -18.55 -8.96
CA ALA A 104 9.12 -18.93 -8.42
C ALA A 104 8.08 -19.16 -9.54
N TRP A 105 8.08 -18.31 -10.57
CA TRP A 105 7.23 -18.49 -11.74
C TRP A 105 7.55 -19.77 -12.51
N ASN A 106 8.82 -20.11 -12.67
CA ASN A 106 9.21 -21.37 -13.31
C ASN A 106 8.71 -22.59 -12.53
N PHE A 107 8.77 -22.54 -11.20
CA PHE A 107 8.23 -23.60 -10.35
C PHE A 107 6.70 -23.71 -10.48
N PHE A 108 5.99 -22.58 -10.48
CA PHE A 108 4.54 -22.54 -10.68
C PHE A 108 4.13 -23.10 -12.06
N LEU A 109 4.83 -22.71 -13.13
CA LEU A 109 4.60 -23.22 -14.48
C LEU A 109 4.87 -24.72 -14.57
N TYR A 110 5.88 -25.21 -13.86
CA TYR A 110 6.17 -26.64 -13.80
C TYR A 110 5.07 -27.44 -13.11
N ILE A 111 4.54 -26.95 -11.98
CA ILE A 111 3.38 -27.58 -11.32
C ILE A 111 2.18 -27.61 -12.28
N ARG A 112 1.89 -26.49 -12.94
CA ARG A 112 0.80 -26.43 -13.92
C ARG A 112 1.01 -27.41 -15.07
N TYR A 113 2.23 -27.56 -15.55
CA TYR A 113 2.58 -28.54 -16.58
C TYR A 113 2.29 -29.98 -16.12
N LEU A 114 2.67 -30.32 -14.88
CA LEU A 114 2.40 -31.65 -14.31
C LEU A 114 0.91 -31.96 -14.15
N GLU A 115 0.06 -30.95 -13.91
CA GLU A 115 -1.40 -31.10 -13.91
C GLU A 115 -1.97 -31.36 -15.31
N THR A 116 -1.35 -30.81 -16.35
CA THR A 116 -1.86 -30.90 -17.73
C THR A 116 -1.46 -32.19 -18.44
N ILE A 117 -0.38 -32.85 -18.01
CA ILE A 117 0.10 -34.10 -18.60
C ILE A 117 -0.56 -35.31 -17.93
N GLU A 118 -0.86 -36.34 -18.72
CA GLU A 118 -1.42 -37.59 -18.19
C GLU A 118 -0.38 -38.35 -17.36
N PRO A 119 -0.77 -39.08 -16.29
CA PRO A 119 0.17 -39.77 -15.40
C PRO A 119 1.08 -40.79 -16.10
N GLN A 120 0.59 -41.38 -17.19
CA GLN A 120 1.28 -42.40 -17.99
C GLN A 120 2.38 -41.84 -18.90
N ASP A 121 2.33 -40.54 -19.22
CA ASP A 121 3.32 -39.86 -20.07
C ASP A 121 4.39 -39.11 -19.25
N ARG A 122 4.33 -39.20 -17.91
CA ARG A 122 5.30 -38.56 -17.01
C ARG A 122 6.63 -39.31 -17.02
N ASN A 123 7.74 -38.57 -17.09
CA ASN A 123 9.07 -39.14 -16.84
C ASN A 123 9.19 -39.61 -15.37
N GLY A 124 10.16 -40.46 -15.03
CA GLY A 124 10.36 -40.98 -13.68
C GLY A 124 10.55 -39.89 -12.61
N ILE A 125 11.18 -38.76 -12.95
CA ILE A 125 11.32 -37.62 -12.04
C ILE A 125 9.98 -36.86 -11.89
N GLU A 126 9.24 -36.71 -12.98
CA GLU A 126 7.93 -36.03 -13.00
C GLU A 126 6.86 -36.86 -12.28
N ALA A 127 6.92 -38.18 -12.40
CA ALA A 127 6.09 -39.12 -11.64
C ALA A 127 6.41 -39.02 -10.14
N TYR A 128 7.69 -38.97 -9.76
CA TYR A 128 8.09 -38.82 -8.36
C TYR A 128 7.63 -37.51 -7.72
N VAL A 129 7.63 -36.40 -8.46
CA VAL A 129 7.17 -35.08 -7.96
C VAL A 129 5.63 -34.96 -8.01
N GLY A 130 4.97 -35.72 -8.90
CA GLY A 130 3.54 -35.67 -9.13
C GLY A 130 2.69 -36.69 -8.36
N ASP A 131 3.33 -37.64 -7.67
CA ASP A 131 2.74 -38.54 -6.65
C ASP A 131 2.60 -37.82 -5.29
#